data_AF-A0A657AG52-F1
#
_entry.id   AF-A0A657AG52-F1
#
_cell.length_a   1.000
_cell.length_b   1.000
_cell.length_c   1.000
_cell.angle_alpha   90.00
_cell.angle_beta   90.00
_cell.angle_gamma   90.00
#
_symmetry.space_group_name_H-M   'P 1'
#
loop_
_entity.id
_entity.type
_entity.pdbx_description
1 polymer ?
#
loop_
_entity_poly.entity_id
_entity_poly.type
_entity_poly.pdbx_seq_one_letter_code
_entity_poly.pdbx_strand_id
1 'polypeptide(L)'
;MAIRSRRPFKAKERILINFRGKYISLSKVGGIVTECVKVRHFYRISVVFSYAKDSKEYCRKTDNALSRIESLYNQQTKEAG
;
A
#
# COMPACT_ATOMS: atom_id res chain seq x y z
N MET A 1 3.97 2.37 1.31
CA MET A 1 3.17 2.93 0.17
C MET A 1 2.25 4.03 0.68
N ALA A 2 1.75 4.91 -0.20
CA ALA A 2 0.77 5.93 0.17
C ALA A 2 -0.51 5.83 -0.68
N ILE A 3 -1.66 5.95 -0.04
CA ILE A 3 -2.99 5.88 -0.68
C ILE A 3 -3.62 7.26 -0.67
N ARG A 4 -4.29 7.64 -1.77
CA ARG A 4 -5.06 8.87 -1.85
C ARG A 4 -6.49 8.64 -1.36
N SER A 5 -6.99 9.52 -0.49
CA SER A 5 -8.37 9.49 0.01
C SER A 5 -9.01 10.87 -0.02
N ARG A 6 -10.34 10.92 -0.16
CA ARG A 6 -11.16 12.14 0.04
C ARG A 6 -11.47 12.38 1.53
N ARG A 7 -11.25 11.39 2.37
CA ARG A 7 -11.51 11.42 3.82
C ARG A 7 -10.22 11.18 4.60
N PRO A 8 -10.04 11.85 5.76
CA PRO A 8 -8.92 11.57 6.64
C PRO A 8 -9.09 10.18 7.29
N PHE A 9 -7.97 9.57 7.65
CA PHE A 9 -7.91 8.34 8.44
C PHE A 9 -7.10 8.60 9.70
N LYS A 10 -7.39 7.87 10.79
CA LYS A 10 -6.64 8.00 12.04
C LYS A 10 -5.38 7.14 11.99
N ALA A 11 -4.30 7.61 12.61
CA ALA A 11 -3.15 6.76 12.85
C ALA A 11 -3.55 5.54 13.68
N LYS A 12 -2.94 4.39 13.38
CA LYS A 12 -3.24 3.05 13.94
C LYS A 12 -4.58 2.44 13.51
N GLU A 13 -5.37 3.14 12.68
CA GLU A 13 -6.59 2.58 12.11
C GLU A 13 -6.25 1.41 11.18
N ARG A 14 -7.00 0.30 11.32
CA ARG A 14 -6.90 -0.85 10.43
C ARG A 14 -7.79 -0.63 9.21
N ILE A 15 -7.23 -0.86 8.04
CA ILE A 15 -7.93 -0.70 6.77
C ILE A 15 -7.78 -1.93 5.90
N LEU A 16 -8.72 -2.11 4.99
CA LEU A 16 -8.64 -3.11 3.92
C LEU A 16 -8.42 -2.39 2.59
N ILE A 17 -7.43 -2.86 1.85
CA ILE A 17 -6.99 -2.27 0.59
C ILE A 17 -7.30 -3.24 -0.54
N ASN A 18 -7.87 -2.72 -1.61
CA ASN A 18 -8.06 -3.46 -2.86
C ASN A 18 -7.09 -2.88 -3.90
N PHE A 19 -6.16 -3.71 -4.37
CA PHE A 19 -5.27 -3.41 -5.48
C PHE A 19 -5.91 -3.86 -6.79
N ARG A 20 -6.08 -2.93 -7.72
CA ARG A 20 -6.49 -3.22 -9.10
C ARG A 20 -5.56 -2.47 -10.04
N GLY A 21 -4.78 -3.23 -10.81
CA GLY A 21 -3.88 -2.71 -11.82
C GLY A 21 -3.52 -3.77 -12.84
N LYS A 22 -2.79 -3.36 -13.87
CA LYS A 22 -2.39 -4.25 -14.99
C LYS A 22 -1.66 -5.53 -14.54
N TYR A 23 -0.97 -5.48 -13.41
CA TYR A 23 -0.10 -6.57 -12.92
C TYR A 23 -0.53 -7.14 -11.56
N ILE A 24 -1.58 -6.58 -10.94
CA ILE A 24 -2.05 -6.99 -9.61
C ILE A 24 -3.56 -6.85 -9.51
N SER A 25 -4.23 -7.90 -9.04
CA SER A 25 -5.62 -7.84 -8.64
C SER A 25 -5.76 -8.60 -7.32
N LEU A 26 -5.69 -7.84 -6.22
CA LEU A 26 -5.80 -8.36 -4.86
C LEU A 26 -6.86 -7.57 -4.12
N SER A 27 -7.68 -8.28 -3.34
CA SER A 27 -8.70 -7.66 -2.52
C SER A 27 -8.47 -8.00 -1.06
N LYS A 28 -8.98 -7.15 -0.17
CA LYS A 28 -8.92 -7.34 1.29
C LYS A 28 -7.49 -7.46 1.83
N VAL A 29 -6.54 -6.74 1.25
CA VAL A 29 -5.17 -6.66 1.79
C VAL A 29 -5.20 -5.80 3.04
N GLY A 30 -4.84 -6.37 4.19
CA GLY A 30 -4.79 -5.67 5.47
C GLY A 30 -3.66 -4.64 5.52
N GLY A 31 -3.97 -3.45 6.06
CA GLY A 31 -2.99 -2.43 6.34
C GLY A 31 -3.32 -1.64 7.60
N ILE A 32 -2.29 -1.02 8.18
CA ILE A 32 -2.39 -0.14 9.33
C ILE A 32 -1.94 1.26 8.88
N VAL A 33 -2.77 2.26 9.14
CA VAL A 33 -2.45 3.66 8.86
C VAL A 33 -1.33 4.11 9.80
N THR A 34 -0.22 4.56 9.23
CA THR A 34 0.90 5.12 10.00
C THR A 34 0.81 6.64 10.07
N GLU A 35 0.34 7.29 9.02
CA GLU A 35 0.27 8.74 8.89
C GLU A 35 -0.85 9.16 7.93
N CYS A 36 -1.44 10.32 8.16
CA CYS A 36 -2.43 10.93 7.27
C CYS A 36 -2.12 12.42 7.12
N VAL A 37 -1.73 12.83 5.90
CA VAL A 37 -1.36 14.23 5.60
C VAL A 37 -2.36 14.81 4.59
N LYS A 38 -2.90 15.99 4.87
CA LYS A 38 -3.73 16.73 3.90
C LYS A 38 -2.84 17.36 2.83
N VAL A 39 -3.10 17.06 1.57
CA VAL A 39 -2.37 17.59 0.41
C VAL A 39 -3.40 18.21 -0.55
N ARG A 40 -3.42 19.55 -0.62
CA ARG A 40 -4.41 20.32 -1.38
C ARG A 40 -5.85 19.93 -1.00
N HIS A 41 -6.56 19.24 -1.89
CA HIS A 41 -7.96 18.81 -1.75
C HIS A 41 -8.12 17.31 -1.45
N PHE A 42 -7.05 16.61 -1.07
CA PHE A 42 -7.09 15.19 -0.71
C PHE A 42 -6.21 14.88 0.50
N TYR A 43 -6.28 13.65 1.00
CA TYR A 43 -5.43 13.12 2.05
C TYR A 43 -4.53 12.03 1.48
N ARG A 44 -3.24 12.12 1.80
CA ARG A 44 -2.23 11.09 1.52
C ARG A 44 -2.07 10.25 2.79
N ILE A 45 -2.43 8.99 2.69
CA ILE A 45 -2.46 8.03 3.80
C ILE A 45 -1.25 7.10 3.66
N SER A 46 -0.30 7.20 4.58
CA SER A 46 0.82 6.27 4.68
C SER A 46 0.33 5.00 5.37
N VAL A 47 0.68 3.85 4.81
CA VAL A 47 0.24 2.54 5.32
C VAL A 47 1.41 1.58 5.42
N VAL A 48 1.40 0.77 6.48
CA VAL A 48 2.19 -0.45 6.57
C VAL A 48 1.25 -1.64 6.36
N PHE A 49 1.65 -2.61 5.56
CA PHE A 49 0.84 -3.82 5.37
C PHE A 49 0.88 -4.68 6.62
N SER A 50 -0.27 -5.26 6.98
CA SER A 50 -0.37 -6.05 8.21
C SER A 50 0.55 -7.28 8.20
N TYR A 51 0.76 -7.91 7.04
CA TYR A 51 1.67 -9.06 6.93
C TYR A 51 3.13 -8.73 7.29
N ALA A 52 3.54 -7.47 7.18
CA ALA A 52 4.87 -7.02 7.59
C ALA A 52 5.01 -6.87 9.12
N LYS A 53 3.88 -6.98 9.85
CA LYS A 53 3.82 -6.88 11.32
C LYS A 53 3.42 -8.18 11.98
N ASP A 54 2.62 -9.02 11.32
CA ASP A 54 2.18 -10.32 11.81
C ASP A 54 2.31 -11.38 10.72
N SER A 55 3.13 -12.40 10.97
CA SER A 55 3.32 -13.52 10.05
C SER A 55 2.05 -14.35 9.83
N LYS A 56 1.07 -14.27 10.74
CA LYS A 56 -0.24 -14.90 10.56
C LYS A 56 -1.07 -14.24 9.47
N GLU A 57 -0.82 -12.97 9.17
CA GLU A 57 -1.45 -12.25 8.07
C GLU A 57 -0.65 -12.37 6.75
N TYR A 58 0.41 -13.17 6.74
CA TYR A 58 1.21 -13.42 5.55
C TYR A 58 0.44 -14.18 4.48
N CYS A 59 0.51 -13.66 3.25
CA CYS A 59 0.00 -14.32 2.08
C CYS A 59 1.05 -14.24 0.97
N ARG A 60 1.60 -15.39 0.58
CA ARG A 60 2.61 -15.51 -0.48
C ARG A 60 2.16 -14.85 -1.79
N LYS A 61 0.87 -14.93 -2.13
CA LYS A 61 0.31 -14.29 -3.33
C LYS A 61 0.41 -12.77 -3.25
N THR A 62 0.13 -12.20 -2.07
CA THR A 62 0.24 -10.76 -1.83
C THR A 62 1.68 -10.30 -1.87
N ASP A 63 2.57 -11.02 -1.19
CA ASP A 63 3.99 -10.69 -1.12
C ASP A 63 4.68 -10.75 -2.49
N ASN A 64 4.44 -11.82 -3.26
CA ASN A 64 4.95 -11.95 -4.63
C ASN A 64 4.47 -10.80 -5.53
N ALA A 65 3.20 -10.39 -5.38
CA ALA A 65 2.64 -9.33 -6.20
C ALA A 65 3.21 -7.95 -5.84
N LEU A 66 3.41 -7.68 -4.56
CA LEU A 66 4.04 -6.44 -4.08
C LEU A 66 5.52 -6.38 -4.47
N SER A 67 6.27 -7.47 -4.30
CA SER A 67 7.66 -7.58 -4.74
C SER A 67 7.83 -7.30 -6.24
N ARG A 68 6.88 -7.76 -7.06
CA ARG A 68 6.87 -7.47 -8.51
C ARG A 68 6.63 -5.99 -8.81
N ILE A 69 5.74 -5.33 -8.07
CA ILE A 69 5.50 -3.89 -8.21
C ILE A 69 6.73 -3.08 -7.80
N GLU A 70 7.37 -3.43 -6.69
CA GLU A 70 8.59 -2.79 -6.22
C GLU A 70 9.73 -2.94 -7.24
N SER A 71 9.87 -4.14 -7.82
CA SER A 71 10.85 -4.38 -8.88
C SER A 71 10.65 -3.48 -10.10
N LEU A 72 9.40 -3.34 -10.57
CA LEU A 72 9.07 -2.45 -11.70
C LEU A 72 9.35 -0.98 -11.38
N TYR A 73 9.00 -0.53 -10.17
CA TYR A 73 9.27 0.84 -9.72
C TYR A 73 10.78 1.14 -9.63
N ASN A 74 11.54 0.17 -9.11
CA ASN A 74 13.00 0.30 -8.99
C ASN A 74 13.69 0.32 -10.36
N GLN A 75 13.17 -0.42 -11.35
CA GLN A 75 13.66 -0.35 -12.74
C GLN A 75 13.41 1.03 -13.35
N GLN A 76 12.19 1.55 -13.26
CA GLN A 76 11.85 2.89 -13.77
C GLN A 76 12.68 4.01 -13.12
N THR A 77 12.96 3.89 -11.82
CA THR A 77 13.78 4.89 -11.11
C THR A 77 15.24 4.86 -11.57
N LYS A 78 15.77 3.70 -11.97
CA LYS A 78 17.15 3.57 -12.47
C LYS A 78 17.32 4.08 -13.90
N GLU A 79 16.27 4.07 -14.71
CA GLU A 79 16.28 4.57 -16.10
C GLU A 79 16.04 6.08 -16.19
N ALA A 80 15.57 6.70 -15.11
CA ALA A 80 15.28 8.14 -15.02
C ALA A 80 16.40 8.97 -14.36
N GLY A 81 17.55 8.36 -14.08
CA GLY A 81 18.76 9.01 -13.57
C GLY A 81 19.92 8.82 -14.52
#